data_AF-A0A318L2Q7-F1
#
_entry.id   AF-A0A318L2Q7-F1
#
_cell.length_a   1.000
_cell.length_b   1.000
_cell.length_c   1.000
_cell.angle_alpha   90.00
_cell.angle_beta   90.00
_cell.angle_gamma   90.00
#
_symmetry.space_group_name_H-M   'P 1'
#
loop_
_entity.id
_entity.type
_entity.pdbx_description
1 polymer ?
#
loop_
_entity_poly.entity_id
_entity_poly.type
_entity_poly.pdbx_seq_one_letter_code
_entity_poly.pdbx_strand_id
1 'polypeptide(L)'
;MKKQRTSTQFMSLLLYCLFAVCACMMVALSAQAYQQLQKNRQNDLNTMNVFSYINNKLRENDVEKGVTVLNIDQCSVLKLTSVEGDFETATYIYSKDGMLYEIYAAADIEVSLDDGQPLLACSQLSFELSESSVIIYYETADQNVQTMTKYLRAGE
;
A
#
# COMPACT_ATOMS: atom_id res chain seq x y z
N MET A 1 -55.22 49.42 -8.53
CA MET A 1 -54.38 48.33 -9.08
C MET A 1 -53.15 48.13 -8.20
N LYS A 2 -53.18 47.21 -7.23
CA LYS A 2 -52.04 46.92 -6.31
C LYS A 2 -52.19 45.49 -5.74
N LYS A 3 -52.10 44.47 -6.60
CA LYS A 3 -52.20 43.05 -6.17
C LYS A 3 -51.23 42.11 -6.91
N GLN A 4 -50.08 42.63 -7.36
CA GLN A 4 -49.04 41.82 -8.02
C GLN A 4 -47.68 41.85 -7.32
N ARG A 5 -47.46 42.72 -6.31
CA ARG A 5 -46.14 42.86 -5.64
C ARG A 5 -45.81 41.72 -4.65
N THR A 6 -46.81 41.02 -4.11
CA THR A 6 -46.59 39.95 -3.12
C THR A 6 -46.24 38.62 -3.77
N SER A 7 -46.87 38.25 -4.89
CA SER A 7 -46.57 37.00 -5.61
C SER A 7 -45.11 36.89 -6.06
N THR A 8 -44.50 38.00 -6.47
CA THR A 8 -43.09 38.01 -6.92
C THR A 8 -42.12 37.75 -5.77
N GLN A 9 -42.42 38.25 -4.57
CA GLN A 9 -41.56 38.04 -3.39
C GLN A 9 -41.56 36.59 -2.92
N PHE A 10 -42.71 35.92 -2.95
CA PHE A 10 -42.78 34.48 -2.68
C PHE A 10 -41.97 33.65 -3.69
N MET A 11 -42.00 34.05 -4.96
CA MET A 11 -41.27 33.35 -6.02
C MET A 11 -39.76 33.48 -5.86
N SER A 12 -39.26 34.66 -5.49
CA SER A 12 -37.85 34.88 -5.16
C SER A 12 -37.40 34.12 -3.91
N LEU A 13 -38.26 34.02 -2.88
CA LEU A 13 -37.97 33.24 -1.67
C LEU A 13 -37.85 31.74 -1.97
N LEU A 14 -38.76 31.21 -2.80
CA LEU A 14 -38.73 29.81 -3.25
C LEU A 14 -37.46 29.50 -4.04
N LEU A 15 -37.05 30.41 -4.93
CA LEU A 15 -35.82 30.26 -5.71
C LEU A 15 -34.57 30.24 -4.81
N TYR A 16 -34.52 31.11 -3.79
CA TYR A 16 -33.42 31.13 -2.82
C TYR A 16 -33.34 29.84 -2.00
N CYS A 17 -34.49 29.33 -1.56
CA CYS A 17 -34.57 28.06 -0.84
C CYS A 17 -34.11 26.89 -1.71
N LEU A 18 -34.55 26.84 -2.98
CA LEU A 18 -34.11 25.83 -3.94
C LEU A 18 -32.60 25.89 -4.17
N PHE A 19 -32.04 27.10 -4.32
CA PHE A 19 -30.60 27.30 -4.47
C PHE A 19 -29.83 26.80 -3.24
N ALA A 20 -30.31 27.11 -2.04
CA ALA A 20 -29.70 26.64 -0.79
C ALA A 20 -29.72 25.10 -0.69
N VAL A 21 -30.84 24.46 -1.03
CA VAL A 21 -30.94 22.99 -1.05
C VAL A 21 -29.99 22.38 -2.08
N CYS A 22 -29.91 22.94 -3.29
CA CYS A 22 -28.97 22.49 -4.32
C CYS A 22 -27.51 22.65 -3.86
N ALA A 23 -27.17 23.76 -3.21
CA ALA A 23 -25.83 24.00 -2.67
C ALA A 23 -25.49 23.00 -1.55
N CYS A 24 -26.42 22.73 -0.62
CA CYS A 24 -26.25 21.71 0.41
C CYS A 24 -26.08 20.31 -0.20
N MET A 25 -26.86 19.96 -1.23
CA MET A 25 -26.72 18.69 -1.95
C MET A 25 -25.38 18.59 -2.67
N MET A 26 -24.90 19.65 -3.31
CA MET A 26 -23.60 19.69 -3.99
C MET A 26 -22.43 19.50 -3.01
N VAL A 27 -22.51 20.14 -1.82
CA VAL A 27 -21.52 19.95 -0.75
C VAL A 27 -21.59 18.54 -0.15
N ALA A 28 -22.79 17.97 0.00
CA ALA A 28 -22.94 16.60 0.47
C ALA A 28 -22.42 15.57 -0.55
N LEU A 29 -22.66 15.81 -1.85
CA LEU A 29 -22.17 14.97 -2.95
C LEU A 29 -20.65 15.06 -3.10
N SER A 30 -20.04 16.23 -2.91
CA SER A 30 -18.58 16.34 -2.89
C SER A 30 -18.02 15.59 -1.68
N ALA A 31 -18.59 15.75 -0.48
CA ALA A 31 -18.19 15.02 0.72
C ALA A 31 -18.36 13.49 0.58
N GLN A 32 -19.45 13.03 -0.02
CA GLN A 32 -19.67 11.61 -0.30
C GLN A 32 -18.75 11.09 -1.40
N ALA A 33 -18.46 11.86 -2.45
CA ALA A 33 -17.45 11.50 -3.43
C ALA A 33 -16.08 11.36 -2.75
N TYR A 34 -15.69 12.26 -1.84
CA TYR A 34 -14.44 12.10 -1.07
C TYR A 34 -14.40 10.81 -0.23
N GLN A 35 -15.54 10.40 0.37
CA GLN A 35 -15.61 9.19 1.19
C GLN A 35 -15.67 7.89 0.38
N GLN A 36 -16.39 7.88 -0.74
CA GLN A 36 -16.51 6.71 -1.63
C GLN A 36 -15.19 6.43 -2.37
N LEU A 37 -14.39 7.47 -2.65
CA LEU A 37 -13.07 7.36 -3.26
C LEU A 37 -11.99 6.75 -2.34
N GLN A 38 -12.19 6.73 -1.01
CA GLN A 38 -11.25 6.10 -0.08
C GLN A 38 -11.50 4.61 0.13
N LYS A 39 -12.76 4.16 0.27
CA LYS A 39 -13.03 2.78 0.73
C LYS A 39 -12.71 1.66 -0.27
N ASN A 40 -12.86 1.91 -1.58
CA ASN A 40 -12.62 0.88 -2.61
C ASN A 40 -11.33 1.11 -3.41
N ARG A 41 -10.58 2.19 -3.13
CA ARG A 41 -9.33 2.52 -3.84
C ARG A 41 -8.09 2.29 -2.97
N GLN A 42 -8.25 2.15 -1.66
CA GLN A 42 -7.14 1.95 -0.73
C GLN A 42 -6.43 0.61 -0.96
N ASN A 43 -7.15 -0.48 -1.24
CA ASN A 43 -6.55 -1.81 -1.39
C ASN A 43 -5.65 -1.92 -2.64
N ASP A 44 -6.11 -1.44 -3.80
CA ASP A 44 -5.34 -1.52 -5.04
C ASP A 44 -4.14 -0.56 -5.04
N LEU A 45 -4.33 0.67 -4.52
CA LEU A 45 -3.22 1.63 -4.37
C LEU A 45 -2.17 1.15 -3.37
N ASN A 46 -2.59 0.57 -2.25
CA ASN A 46 -1.66 -0.01 -1.28
C ASN A 46 -0.92 -1.21 -1.87
N THR A 47 -1.59 -2.08 -2.62
CA THR A 47 -0.95 -3.23 -3.30
C THR A 47 0.09 -2.77 -4.32
N MET A 48 -0.24 -1.77 -5.14
CA MET A 48 0.71 -1.16 -6.09
C MET A 48 1.90 -0.52 -5.38
N ASN A 49 1.69 0.12 -4.23
CA ASN A 49 2.75 0.70 -3.42
C ASN A 49 3.66 -0.37 -2.80
N VAL A 50 3.09 -1.47 -2.27
CA VAL A 50 3.84 -2.60 -1.71
C VAL A 50 4.71 -3.27 -2.77
N PHE A 51 4.14 -3.62 -3.93
CA PHE A 51 4.92 -4.22 -5.00
C PHE A 51 6.00 -3.29 -5.56
N SER A 52 5.70 -1.99 -5.72
CA SER A 52 6.71 -1.02 -6.17
C SER A 52 7.86 -0.87 -5.18
N TYR A 53 7.55 -0.88 -3.87
CA TYR A 53 8.54 -0.87 -2.81
C TYR A 53 9.46 -2.09 -2.87
N ILE A 54 8.87 -3.28 -2.86
CA ILE A 54 9.62 -4.55 -2.88
C ILE A 54 10.44 -4.67 -4.18
N ASN A 55 9.88 -4.30 -5.33
CA ASN A 55 10.61 -4.34 -6.61
C ASN A 55 11.79 -3.37 -6.63
N ASN A 56 11.68 -2.19 -6.02
CA ASN A 56 12.81 -1.27 -5.91
C ASN A 56 13.89 -1.84 -5.00
N LYS A 57 13.54 -2.37 -3.82
CA LYS A 57 14.47 -3.02 -2.90
C LYS A 57 15.16 -4.23 -3.52
N LEU A 58 14.42 -5.07 -4.24
CA LEU A 58 14.97 -6.19 -5.02
C LEU A 58 15.95 -5.71 -6.09
N ARG A 59 15.63 -4.62 -6.81
CA ARG A 59 16.53 -4.04 -7.82
C ARG A 59 17.82 -3.49 -7.21
N GLU A 60 17.73 -2.85 -6.05
CA GLU A 60 18.90 -2.32 -5.33
C GLU A 60 19.83 -3.43 -4.83
N ASN A 61 19.28 -4.61 -4.55
CA ASN A 61 19.99 -5.77 -4.03
C ASN A 61 20.06 -6.93 -5.03
N ASP A 62 19.93 -6.64 -6.34
CA ASP A 62 20.07 -7.61 -7.43
C ASP A 62 21.57 -7.90 -7.68
N VAL A 63 22.20 -8.47 -6.67
CA VAL A 63 23.61 -8.90 -6.62
C VAL A 63 23.67 -10.39 -6.30
N GLU A 64 24.80 -11.05 -6.60
CA GLU A 64 24.94 -12.50 -6.40
C GLU A 64 24.67 -12.86 -4.92
N LYS A 65 23.73 -13.78 -4.68
CA LYS A 65 23.27 -14.19 -3.32
C LYS A 65 22.73 -13.03 -2.45
N GLY A 66 22.42 -11.89 -3.04
CA GLY A 66 21.85 -10.73 -2.35
C GLY A 66 20.38 -10.91 -1.94
N VAL A 67 19.70 -11.97 -2.40
CA VAL A 67 18.28 -12.20 -2.09
C VAL A 67 18.08 -13.60 -1.53
N THR A 68 17.40 -13.68 -0.39
CA THR A 68 17.06 -14.95 0.26
C THR A 68 15.66 -14.87 0.86
N VAL A 69 14.94 -15.99 0.89
CA VAL A 69 13.67 -16.11 1.61
C VAL A 69 13.87 -16.94 2.85
N LEU A 70 13.43 -16.41 3.99
CA LEU A 70 13.51 -17.04 5.29
C LEU A 70 12.10 -17.28 5.84
N ASN A 71 12.01 -18.19 6.81
CA ASN A 71 10.82 -18.35 7.64
C ASN A 71 11.23 -18.13 9.08
N ILE A 72 10.75 -17.06 9.70
CA ILE A 72 11.03 -16.67 11.09
C ILE A 72 9.68 -16.58 11.79
N ASP A 73 9.50 -17.33 12.88
CA ASP A 73 8.24 -17.36 13.65
C ASP A 73 6.97 -17.61 12.80
N GLN A 74 7.05 -18.52 11.82
CA GLN A 74 5.98 -18.84 10.86
C GLN A 74 5.62 -17.68 9.91
N CYS A 75 6.42 -16.61 9.89
CA CYS A 75 6.30 -15.49 8.96
C CYS A 75 7.27 -15.68 7.79
N SER A 76 6.78 -15.46 6.57
CA SER A 76 7.63 -15.44 5.37
C SER A 76 8.37 -14.10 5.28
N VAL A 77 9.69 -14.15 5.26
CA VAL A 77 10.56 -12.97 5.32
C VAL A 77 11.47 -12.93 4.09
N LEU A 78 11.46 -11.80 3.39
CA LEU A 78 12.42 -11.52 2.33
C LEU A 78 13.66 -10.85 2.94
N LYS A 79 14.80 -11.55 2.92
CA LYS A 79 16.10 -11.01 3.33
C LYS A 79 16.84 -10.51 2.09
N LEU A 80 17.25 -9.25 2.12
CA LEU A 80 18.04 -8.60 1.08
C LEU A 80 19.38 -8.19 1.68
N THR A 81 20.45 -8.78 1.17
CA THR A 81 21.81 -8.58 1.66
C THR A 81 22.57 -7.65 0.71
N SER A 82 23.21 -6.63 1.28
CA SER A 82 24.07 -5.69 0.56
C SER A 82 25.45 -5.63 1.20
N VAL A 83 26.47 -5.56 0.36
CA VAL A 83 27.88 -5.43 0.78
C VAL A 83 28.37 -4.04 0.39
N GLU A 84 28.70 -3.23 1.39
CA GLU A 84 29.30 -1.91 1.20
C GLU A 84 30.71 -1.88 1.82
N GLY A 85 31.73 -2.07 0.99
CA GLY A 85 33.11 -2.20 1.45
C GLY A 85 33.32 -3.50 2.23
N ASP A 86 33.76 -3.38 3.49
CA ASP A 86 33.99 -4.52 4.40
C ASP A 86 32.77 -4.85 5.28
N PHE A 87 31.66 -4.10 5.15
CA PHE A 87 30.47 -4.28 5.98
C PHE A 87 29.33 -4.91 5.18
N GLU A 88 28.79 -5.99 5.72
CA GLU A 88 27.61 -6.69 5.18
C GLU A 88 26.37 -6.30 5.99
N THR A 89 25.36 -5.80 5.31
CA THR A 89 24.09 -5.39 5.91
C THR A 89 22.95 -6.17 5.29
N ALA A 90 21.88 -6.34 6.06
CA ALA A 90 20.70 -7.05 5.63
C ALA A 90 19.43 -6.24 5.93
N THR A 91 18.53 -6.24 4.95
CA THR A 91 17.18 -5.70 5.06
C THR A 91 16.19 -6.86 5.08
N TYR A 92 15.34 -6.93 6.10
CA TYR A 92 14.32 -7.96 6.27
C TYR A 92 12.96 -7.34 6.04
N ILE A 93 12.20 -7.85 5.06
CA ILE A 93 10.88 -7.35 4.68
C ILE A 93 9.84 -8.45 4.90
N TYR A 94 8.76 -8.13 5.60
CA TYR A 94 7.72 -9.10 5.96
C TYR A 94 6.38 -8.41 6.24
N SER A 95 5.29 -9.18 6.22
CA SER A 95 3.96 -8.69 6.61
C SER A 95 3.56 -9.23 7.97
N LYS A 96 3.04 -8.38 8.85
CA LYS A 96 2.51 -8.74 10.17
C LYS A 96 1.39 -7.78 10.55
N ASP A 97 0.35 -8.25 11.22
CA ASP A 97 -0.74 -7.41 11.76
C ASP A 97 -1.34 -6.38 10.77
N GLY A 98 -1.48 -6.75 9.48
CA GLY A 98 -2.04 -5.88 8.44
C GLY A 98 -1.10 -4.76 7.95
N MET A 99 0.19 -4.85 8.27
CA MET A 99 1.21 -3.89 7.86
C MET A 99 2.44 -4.60 7.27
N LEU A 100 3.12 -3.91 6.35
CA LEU A 100 4.44 -4.24 5.84
C LEU A 100 5.47 -3.67 6.82
N TYR A 101 6.42 -4.48 7.24
CA TYR A 101 7.51 -4.11 8.12
C TYR A 101 8.86 -4.25 7.42
N GLU A 102 9.82 -3.45 7.87
CA GLU A 102 11.23 -3.55 7.50
C GLU A 102 12.12 -3.53 8.75
N ILE A 103 13.17 -4.36 8.74
CA ILE A 103 14.30 -4.26 9.67
C ILE A 103 15.56 -4.09 8.84
N TYR A 104 16.38 -3.10 9.18
CA TYR A 104 17.71 -2.93 8.63
C TYR A 104 18.74 -3.19 9.74
N ALA A 105 19.62 -4.15 9.53
CA ALA A 105 20.61 -4.60 10.51
C ALA A 105 21.91 -5.04 9.84
N ALA A 106 22.96 -5.24 10.64
CA ALA A 106 24.15 -5.96 10.18
C ALA A 106 23.77 -7.42 9.87
N ALA A 107 24.36 -8.00 8.83
CA ALA A 107 23.92 -9.30 8.31
C ALA A 107 24.23 -10.50 9.24
N ASP A 108 25.11 -10.30 10.22
CA ASP A 108 25.56 -11.25 11.24
C ASP A 108 24.71 -11.24 12.52
N ILE A 109 23.78 -10.30 12.64
CA ILE A 109 22.90 -10.18 13.81
C ILE A 109 21.58 -10.93 13.58
N GLU A 110 21.16 -11.68 14.60
CA GLU A 110 19.84 -12.29 14.64
C GLU A 110 18.78 -11.22 14.96
N VAL A 111 17.73 -11.16 14.13
CA VAL A 111 16.69 -10.12 14.22
C VAL A 111 15.40 -10.70 14.79
N SER A 112 14.74 -9.95 15.67
CA SER A 112 13.37 -10.23 16.09
C SER A 112 12.38 -9.48 15.20
N LEU A 113 11.34 -10.17 14.72
CA LEU A 113 10.27 -9.54 13.94
C LEU A 113 9.40 -8.57 14.76
N ASP A 114 9.63 -8.46 16.07
CA ASP A 114 8.99 -7.43 16.89
C ASP A 114 9.71 -6.07 16.81
N ASP A 115 10.97 -6.04 16.38
CA ASP A 115 11.79 -4.83 16.26
C ASP A 115 11.60 -4.10 14.91
N GLY A 116 10.67 -4.57 14.08
CA GLY A 116 10.37 -4.00 12.77
C GLY A 116 9.82 -2.59 12.79
N GLN A 117 10.19 -1.82 11.78
CA GLN A 117 9.57 -0.54 11.50
C GLN A 117 8.38 -0.72 10.55
N PRO A 118 7.16 -0.29 10.93
CA PRO A 118 6.00 -0.36 10.05
C PRO A 118 6.13 0.65 8.92
N LEU A 119 5.87 0.22 7.69
CA LEU A 119 6.00 1.05 6.49
C LEU A 119 4.64 1.39 5.87
N LEU A 120 3.88 0.37 5.47
CA LEU A 120 2.68 0.51 4.64
C LEU A 120 1.61 -0.48 5.09
N ALA A 121 0.32 -0.15 4.89
CA ALA A 121 -0.75 -1.12 5.08
C ALA A 121 -0.62 -2.26 4.04
N CYS A 122 -0.62 -3.50 4.51
CA CYS A 122 -0.39 -4.69 3.70
C CYS A 122 -1.10 -5.88 4.36
N SER A 123 -1.99 -6.55 3.61
CA SER A 123 -2.78 -7.65 4.16
C SER A 123 -1.91 -8.84 4.54
N GLN A 124 -1.40 -9.58 3.56
CA GLN A 124 -0.48 -10.67 3.80
C GLN A 124 0.45 -10.87 2.60
N LEU A 125 1.73 -11.09 2.88
CA LEU A 125 2.76 -11.40 1.91
C LEU A 125 3.37 -12.76 2.20
N SER A 126 3.73 -13.45 1.12
CA SER A 126 4.68 -14.55 1.16
C SER A 126 5.60 -14.50 -0.04
N PHE A 127 6.76 -15.10 0.12
CA PHE A 127 7.83 -15.08 -0.87
C PHE A 127 8.27 -16.50 -1.20
N GLU A 128 8.64 -16.71 -2.45
CA GLU A 128 9.27 -17.95 -2.91
C GLU A 128 10.50 -17.59 -3.76
N LEU A 129 11.63 -18.19 -3.44
CA LEU A 129 12.86 -18.03 -4.21
C LEU A 129 13.04 -19.25 -5.11
N SER A 130 13.13 -19.01 -6.41
CA SER A 130 13.55 -19.95 -7.44
C SER A 130 14.99 -19.67 -7.86
N GLU A 131 15.58 -20.52 -8.71
CA GLU A 131 17.00 -20.40 -9.12
C GLU A 131 17.39 -19.01 -9.66
N SER A 132 16.50 -18.35 -10.41
CA SER A 132 16.76 -17.06 -11.05
C SER A 132 15.64 -16.04 -10.85
N SER A 133 14.70 -16.30 -9.94
CA SER A 133 13.58 -15.40 -9.71
C SER A 133 13.04 -15.46 -8.29
N VAL A 134 12.43 -14.36 -7.87
CA VAL A 134 11.64 -14.26 -6.65
C VAL A 134 10.19 -14.06 -7.04
N ILE A 135 9.33 -14.88 -6.45
CA ILE A 135 7.89 -14.77 -6.58
C ILE A 135 7.36 -14.15 -5.29
N ILE A 136 6.57 -13.08 -5.44
CA ILE A 136 5.91 -12.39 -4.34
C ILE A 136 4.43 -12.67 -4.46
N TYR A 137 3.84 -13.26 -3.43
CA TYR A 137 2.41 -13.49 -3.30
C TYR A 137 1.84 -12.45 -2.35
N TYR A 138 0.83 -11.73 -2.80
CA TYR A 138 0.07 -10.77 -2.00
C TYR A 138 -1.38 -11.27 -1.90
N GLU A 139 -1.80 -11.63 -0.70
CA GLU A 139 -3.18 -12.03 -0.42
C GLU A 139 -3.96 -10.82 0.09
N THR A 140 -4.97 -10.39 -0.65
CA THR A 140 -5.84 -9.27 -0.25
C THR A 140 -6.81 -9.72 0.84
N ALA A 141 -7.41 -8.77 1.56
CA ALA A 141 -8.46 -9.05 2.55
C ALA A 141 -9.67 -9.84 2.00
N ASP A 142 -9.91 -9.77 0.69
CA ASP A 142 -10.97 -10.51 -0.01
C ASP A 142 -10.54 -11.93 -0.44
N GLN A 143 -9.42 -12.43 0.08
CA GLN A 143 -8.79 -13.72 -0.26
C GLN A 143 -8.39 -13.84 -1.75
N ASN A 144 -8.23 -12.72 -2.45
CA ASN A 144 -7.66 -12.73 -3.79
C ASN A 144 -6.14 -12.70 -3.69
N VAL A 145 -5.48 -13.65 -4.34
CA VAL A 145 -4.02 -13.70 -4.40
C VAL A 145 -3.55 -13.02 -5.69
N GLN A 146 -2.72 -12.00 -5.54
CA GLN A 146 -1.99 -11.35 -6.63
C GLN A 146 -0.52 -11.79 -6.57
N THR A 147 0.07 -12.04 -7.74
CA THR A 147 1.46 -12.52 -7.82
C THR A 147 2.30 -11.58 -8.66
N MET A 148 3.52 -11.32 -8.21
CA MET A 148 4.56 -10.65 -8.98
C MET A 148 5.81 -11.53 -9.03
N THR A 149 6.31 -11.81 -10.24
CA THR A 149 7.59 -12.50 -10.42
C THR A 149 8.65 -11.50 -10.83
N LYS A 150 9.80 -11.53 -10.14
CA LYS A 150 10.98 -10.74 -10.44
C LYS A 150 12.14 -11.66 -10.79
N TYR A 151 12.68 -11.52 -12.00
CA TYR A 151 13.92 -12.20 -12.38
C TYR A 151 15.13 -11.46 -11.81
N LEU A 152 16.04 -12.22 -11.20
CA LEU A 152 17.33 -11.75 -10.68
C LEU A 152 18.36 -11.85 -11.81
N ARG A 153 19.14 -10.78 -12.02
CA ARG A 153 20.15 -10.72 -13.09
C ARG A 153 21.51 -11.21 -12.65
N ALA A 154 21.78 -11.18 -11.35
CA ALA A 154 23.10 -11.48 -10.80
C ALA A 154 23.38 -12.99 -10.58
N GLY A 155 22.86 -13.85 -11.46
CA GLY A 155 23.07 -15.31 -11.43
C GLY A 155 23.37 -15.94 -12.80
N GLU A 156 23.68 -15.12 -13.81
CA GLU A 156 24.25 -15.56 -15.11
C GLU A 156 25.78 -15.54 -15.10
#